data_AF-A0A521L1G0-F1
#
_entry.id   AF-A0A521L1G0-F1
#
_cell.length_a   1.000
_cell.length_b   1.000
_cell.length_c   1.000
_cell.angle_alpha   90.00
_cell.angle_beta   90.00
_cell.angle_gamma   90.00
#
_symmetry.space_group_name_H-M   'P 1'
#
loop_
_entity.id
_entity.type
_entity.pdbx_description
1 polymer ?
#
loop_
_entity_poly.entity_id
_entity_poly.type
_entity_poly.pdbx_seq_one_letter_code
_entity_poly.pdbx_strand_id
1 'polypeptide(L)'
;MRSSVLVVAASVVASLLAGVVPAAAQIMPTPPGWQIERAVLLSRHGVRSPTLSNAELDKIAATPWPTWPVEPGFLTPHGEELMRLMGSYYRLMYGGRGLVQADNCQ
;
A
#
# COMPACT_ATOMS: atom_id res chain seq x y z
N MET A 1 7.27 -27.64 -39.70
CA MET A 1 6.77 -26.25 -39.92
C MET A 1 5.51 -25.95 -39.11
N ARG A 2 4.38 -26.65 -39.28
CA ARG A 2 3.13 -26.40 -38.50
C ARG A 2 3.30 -26.50 -36.97
N SER A 3 4.08 -27.48 -36.49
CA SER A 3 4.33 -27.67 -35.05
C SER A 3 5.17 -26.53 -34.43
N SER A 4 6.18 -26.04 -35.16
CA SER A 4 7.04 -24.93 -34.72
C SER A 4 6.29 -23.60 -34.61
N VAL A 5 5.31 -23.35 -35.51
CA VAL A 5 4.46 -22.16 -35.47
C VAL A 5 3.51 -22.19 -34.27
N LEU A 6 2.95 -23.36 -33.94
CA LEU A 6 2.10 -23.55 -32.76
C LEU A 6 2.89 -23.35 -31.45
N VAL A 7 4.13 -23.85 -31.38
CA VAL A 7 5.00 -23.65 -30.20
C VAL A 7 5.38 -22.18 -30.02
N VAL A 8 5.72 -21.47 -31.10
CA VAL A 8 6.05 -20.03 -31.04
C VAL A 8 4.82 -19.21 -30.64
N ALA A 9 3.64 -19.50 -31.19
CA ALA A 9 2.41 -18.80 -30.85
C ALA A 9 2.03 -19.02 -29.37
N ALA A 10 2.15 -20.25 -28.86
CA ALA A 10 1.89 -20.57 -27.46
C ALA A 10 2.85 -19.83 -26.50
N SER A 11 4.14 -19.76 -26.87
CA SER A 11 5.15 -19.03 -26.09
C SER A 11 4.89 -17.52 -26.04
N VAL A 12 4.50 -16.91 -27.17
CA VAL A 12 4.16 -15.47 -27.24
C VAL A 12 2.93 -15.16 -26.38
N VAL A 13 1.90 -16.00 -26.41
CA VAL A 13 0.70 -15.84 -25.59
C VAL A 13 1.02 -15.99 -24.09
N ALA A 14 1.87 -16.94 -23.70
CA ALA A 14 2.29 -17.11 -22.31
C ALA A 14 3.10 -15.90 -21.79
N SER A 15 3.99 -15.33 -22.61
CA SER A 15 4.75 -14.13 -22.25
C SER A 15 3.87 -12.88 -22.15
N LEU A 16 2.87 -12.74 -23.02
CA LEU A 16 1.88 -11.66 -22.94
C LEU A 16 1.02 -11.76 -21.68
N LEU A 17 0.63 -12.97 -21.27
CA LEU A 17 -0.17 -13.21 -20.06
C LEU A 17 0.62 -12.99 -18.76
N ALA A 18 1.94 -13.26 -18.75
CA ALA A 18 2.79 -13.03 -17.58
C ALA A 18 3.01 -11.53 -17.29
N GLY A 19 2.94 -10.66 -18.31
CA GLY A 19 3.10 -9.21 -18.17
C GLY A 19 1.88 -8.46 -17.65
N VAL A 20 0.71 -9.11 -17.57
CA VAL A 20 -0.56 -8.48 -17.15
C VAL A 20 -0.89 -8.72 -15.68
N VAL A 21 -0.09 -9.52 -14.96
CA VAL A 21 -0.33 -9.75 -13.53
C VAL A 21 0.18 -8.53 -12.77
N PRO A 22 -0.70 -7.76 -12.10
CA PRO A 22 -0.24 -6.64 -11.30
C PRO A 22 0.73 -7.18 -10.24
N ALA A 23 1.85 -6.49 -10.03
CA ALA A 23 2.77 -6.77 -8.95
C ALA A 23 2.08 -6.46 -7.61
N ALA A 24 1.24 -7.39 -7.16
CA ALA A 24 0.70 -7.36 -5.82
C ALA A 24 1.86 -7.55 -4.84
N ALA A 25 1.80 -6.85 -3.70
CA ALA A 25 2.74 -7.06 -2.62
C ALA A 25 2.75 -8.55 -2.24
N GLN A 26 3.86 -9.23 -2.50
CA GLN A 26 3.97 -10.66 -2.21
C GLN A 26 4.26 -10.84 -0.73
N ILE A 27 3.30 -11.41 0.00
CA ILE A 27 3.50 -11.80 1.38
C ILE A 27 4.29 -13.11 1.36
N MET A 28 5.56 -13.04 1.74
CA MET A 28 6.42 -14.22 1.89
C MET A 28 5.72 -15.25 2.80
N PRO A 29 5.74 -16.54 2.43
CA PRO A 29 5.15 -17.61 3.24
C PRO A 29 5.91 -17.74 4.57
N THR A 30 5.18 -18.13 5.61
CA THR A 30 5.78 -18.43 6.92
C THR A 30 6.63 -19.71 6.81
N PRO A 31 7.89 -19.72 7.30
CA PRO A 31 8.70 -20.93 7.31
C PRO A 31 8.02 -22.10 8.03
N PRO A 32 8.28 -23.36 7.64
CA PRO A 32 7.73 -24.52 8.33
C PRO A 32 8.06 -24.51 9.83
N GLY A 33 7.05 -24.75 10.68
CA GLY A 33 7.19 -24.79 12.12
C GLY A 33 7.26 -23.42 12.82
N TRP A 34 7.15 -22.31 12.09
CA TRP A 34 7.12 -20.96 12.66
C TRP A 34 5.68 -20.44 12.75
N GLN A 35 5.38 -19.72 13.83
CA GLN A 35 4.12 -19.01 14.02
C GLN A 35 4.39 -17.61 14.58
N ILE A 36 3.63 -16.61 14.12
CA ILE A 36 3.68 -15.27 14.71
C ILE A 36 2.86 -15.27 16.01
N GLU A 37 3.46 -14.83 17.11
CA GLU A 37 2.77 -14.70 18.39
C GLU A 37 2.28 -13.27 18.65
N ARG A 38 3.08 -12.28 18.22
CA ARG A 38 2.83 -10.85 18.46
C ARG A 38 3.42 -10.00 17.33
N ALA A 39 2.86 -8.81 17.14
CA ALA A 39 3.40 -7.78 16.27
C ALA A 39 3.48 -6.44 17.03
N VAL A 40 4.56 -5.68 16.80
CA VAL A 40 4.70 -4.30 17.26
C VAL A 40 4.73 -3.42 16.02
N LEU A 41 3.72 -2.54 15.88
CA LEU A 41 3.61 -1.60 14.78
C LEU A 41 3.94 -0.19 15.29
N LEU A 42 5.12 0.32 14.92
CA LEU A 42 5.44 1.73 15.06
C LEU A 42 5.11 2.42 13.74
N SER A 43 4.03 3.20 13.72
CA SER A 43 3.55 3.85 12.50
C SER A 43 3.60 5.36 12.62
N ARG A 44 3.95 6.03 11.52
CA ARG A 44 3.76 7.46 11.37
C ARG A 44 2.32 7.73 10.94
N HIS A 45 1.81 8.92 11.26
CA HIS A 45 0.55 9.42 10.73
C HIS A 45 0.54 9.42 9.18
N GLY A 46 -0.66 9.39 8.58
CA GLY A 46 -0.85 9.53 7.14
C GLY A 46 -0.56 10.95 6.62
N VAL A 47 -0.93 11.20 5.36
CA VAL A 47 -0.71 12.50 4.71
C VAL A 47 -1.53 13.60 5.39
N ARG A 48 -0.83 14.62 5.88
CA ARG A 48 -1.39 15.78 6.57
C ARG A 48 -0.94 17.08 5.90
N SER A 49 -1.65 18.17 6.16
CA SER A 49 -1.19 19.52 5.81
C SER A 49 0.09 19.90 6.59
N PRO A 50 0.85 20.91 6.11
CA PRO A 50 1.94 21.52 6.87
C PRO A 50 1.49 21.93 8.27
N THR A 51 2.40 21.86 9.24
CA THR A 51 2.09 22.25 10.62
C THR A 51 1.98 23.78 10.77
N LEU A 52 2.81 24.52 10.04
CA LEU A 52 2.75 25.98 10.01
C LEU A 52 1.63 26.43 9.08
N SER A 53 1.04 27.57 9.40
CA SER A 53 0.03 28.21 8.54
C SER A 53 0.67 28.78 7.27
N ASN A 54 -0.12 28.96 6.20
CA ASN A 54 0.37 29.65 5.00
C ASN A 54 0.86 31.07 5.33
N ALA A 55 0.21 31.78 6.27
CA ALA A 55 0.66 33.09 6.73
C ALA A 55 2.08 33.09 7.33
N GLU A 56 2.53 31.97 7.91
CA GLU A 56 3.91 31.82 8.39
C GLU A 56 4.85 31.38 7.27
N LEU A 57 4.41 30.43 6.44
CA LEU A 57 5.21 29.88 5.35
C LEU A 57 5.47 30.92 4.25
N ASP A 58 4.50 31.78 3.95
CA ASP A 58 4.59 32.83 2.94
C ASP A 58 5.60 33.93 3.29
N LYS A 59 5.98 34.06 4.58
CA LYS A 59 7.04 34.99 5.01
C LYS A 59 8.42 34.62 4.47
N ILE A 60 8.62 33.36 4.12
CA ILE A 60 9.92 32.81 3.71
C ILE A 60 9.87 32.17 2.30
N ALA A 61 8.70 32.18 1.66
CA ALA A 61 8.50 31.61 0.34
C ALA A 61 8.62 32.67 -0.76
N ALA A 62 9.18 32.29 -1.91
CA ALA A 62 9.23 33.17 -3.08
C ALA A 62 7.87 33.31 -3.79
N THR A 63 6.96 32.35 -3.60
CA THR A 63 5.61 32.33 -4.16
C THR A 63 4.60 31.87 -3.09
N PRO A 64 3.30 32.21 -3.22
CA PRO A 64 2.30 31.78 -2.27
C PRO A 64 2.27 30.27 -2.08
N TRP A 65 2.21 29.81 -0.84
CA TRP A 65 2.06 28.40 -0.52
C TRP A 65 0.67 27.89 -0.96
N PRO A 66 0.59 26.64 -1.46
CA PRO A 66 -0.68 26.05 -1.84
C PRO A 66 -1.62 25.94 -0.65
N THR A 67 -2.92 26.13 -0.89
CA THR A 67 -3.97 25.91 0.11
C THR A 67 -4.26 24.41 0.22
N TRP A 68 -4.33 23.91 1.46
CA TRP A 68 -4.72 22.53 1.76
C TRP A 68 -6.21 22.46 2.11
N PRO A 69 -6.88 21.32 1.88
CA PRO A 69 -8.32 21.18 2.12
C PRO A 69 -8.68 21.01 3.61
N VAL A 70 -7.71 21.15 4.52
CA VAL A 70 -7.84 20.94 5.96
C VAL A 70 -6.95 21.94 6.72
N GLU A 71 -7.24 22.14 8.00
CA GLU A 71 -6.46 23.01 8.89
C GLU A 71 -4.98 22.57 9.00
N PRO A 72 -4.05 23.49 9.36
CA PRO A 72 -2.65 23.15 9.56
C PRO A 72 -2.44 21.98 10.54
N GLY A 73 -1.62 21.01 10.13
CA GLY A 73 -1.31 19.80 10.89
C GLY A 73 -2.36 18.69 10.84
N PHE A 74 -3.55 18.93 10.28
CA PHE A 74 -4.63 17.94 10.24
C PHE A 74 -4.39 16.90 9.15
N LEU A 75 -4.85 15.68 9.41
CA LEU A 75 -4.87 14.61 8.42
C LEU A 75 -5.79 14.99 7.26
N THR A 76 -5.35 14.76 6.03
CA THR A 76 -6.17 14.97 4.84
C THR A 76 -7.11 13.80 4.60
N PRO A 77 -8.24 13.97 3.89
CA PRO A 77 -9.10 12.84 3.49
C PRO A 77 -8.34 11.78 2.68
N HIS A 78 -7.40 12.21 1.84
CA HIS A 78 -6.52 11.28 1.12
C HIS A 78 -5.58 10.52 2.08
N GLY A 79 -5.02 11.21 3.07
CA GLY A 79 -4.19 10.60 4.10
C GLY A 79 -4.94 9.56 4.93
N GLU A 80 -6.20 9.82 5.26
CA GLU A 80 -7.09 8.86 5.92
C GLU A 80 -7.27 7.59 5.07
N GLU A 81 -7.61 7.75 3.80
CA GLU A 81 -7.79 6.62 2.88
C GLU A 81 -6.52 5.78 2.74
N LEU A 82 -5.36 6.42 2.64
CA LEU A 82 -4.08 5.70 2.61
C LEU A 82 -3.83 4.90 3.90
N MET A 83 -4.18 5.44 5.06
CA MET A 83 -4.05 4.72 6.33
C MET A 83 -5.03 3.55 6.42
N ARG A 84 -6.24 3.69 5.86
CA ARG A 84 -7.21 2.60 5.74
C ARG A 84 -6.65 1.46 4.88
N LEU A 85 -6.03 1.78 3.73
CA LEU A 85 -5.39 0.78 2.87
C LEU A 85 -4.25 0.05 3.57
N MET A 86 -3.40 0.77 4.32
CA MET A 86 -2.38 0.14 5.16
C MET A 86 -3.00 -0.79 6.20
N GLY A 87 -4.08 -0.37 6.87
CA GLY A 87 -4.84 -1.22 7.79
C GLY A 87 -5.38 -2.50 7.14
N SER A 88 -5.94 -2.40 5.93
CA SER A 88 -6.41 -3.56 5.16
C SER A 88 -5.26 -4.50 4.81
N TYR A 89 -4.11 -3.99 4.40
CA TYR A 89 -2.92 -4.80 4.15
C TYR A 89 -2.47 -5.55 5.41
N TYR A 90 -2.38 -4.87 6.55
CA TYR A 90 -1.99 -5.50 7.81
C TYR A 90 -2.99 -6.58 8.24
N ARG A 91 -4.28 -6.35 8.06
CA ARG A 91 -5.31 -7.36 8.36
C ARG A 91 -5.12 -8.63 7.53
N LEU A 92 -4.88 -8.48 6.22
CA LEU A 92 -4.61 -9.63 5.35
C LEU A 92 -3.31 -10.35 5.73
N MET A 93 -2.25 -9.60 6.03
CA MET A 93 -0.93 -10.16 6.35
C MET A 93 -0.90 -10.87 7.70
N TYR A 94 -1.45 -10.24 8.73
CA TYR A 94 -1.55 -10.84 10.07
C TYR A 94 -2.56 -11.99 10.08
N GLY A 95 -3.67 -11.87 9.35
CA GLY A 95 -4.65 -12.94 9.21
C GLY A 95 -4.11 -14.17 8.49
N GLY A 96 -3.44 -13.97 7.35
CA GLY A 96 -2.78 -15.05 6.62
C GLY A 96 -1.64 -15.73 7.39
N ARG A 97 -1.17 -15.12 8.48
CA ARG A 97 -0.14 -15.69 9.38
C ARG A 97 -0.73 -16.21 10.69
N GLY A 98 -2.05 -16.17 10.86
CA GLY A 98 -2.73 -16.69 12.04
C GLY A 98 -2.61 -15.82 13.29
N LEU A 99 -2.22 -14.54 13.16
CA LEU A 99 -2.17 -13.62 14.30
C LEU A 99 -3.56 -13.07 14.67
N VAL A 100 -4.42 -12.85 13.68
CA VAL A 100 -5.78 -12.29 13.85
C VAL A 100 -6.77 -13.03 12.94
N GLN A 101 -8.06 -13.01 13.25
CA GLN A 101 -9.08 -13.51 12.32
C GLN A 101 -9.22 -12.56 11.12
N ALA A 102 -9.18 -13.12 9.91
CA ALA A 102 -9.17 -12.32 8.68
C ALA A 102 -10.55 -11.79 8.29
N ASP A 103 -11.64 -12.45 8.71
CA ASP A 103 -13.02 -12.23 8.26
C ASP A 103 -13.95 -11.61 9.31
N ASN A 104 -13.60 -11.65 10.61
CA ASN A 104 -14.36 -11.00 11.68
C ASN A 104 -13.47 -10.19 12.65
N CYS A 105 -14.11 -9.47 13.57
CA CYS A 105 -13.45 -8.66 14.60
C CYS A 105 -13.77 -9.19 16.00
N GLN A 106 -13.60 -10.50 16.20
CA GLN A 106 -13.67 -11.11 17.53
C GLN A 106 -12.30 -11.17 18.19
#